data_AF-A0A9D8PG35-F1
#
_entry.id   AF-A0A9D8PG35-F1
#
_cell.length_a   1.000
_cell.length_b   1.000
_cell.length_c   1.000
_cell.angle_alpha   90.00
_cell.angle_beta   90.00
_cell.angle_gamma   90.00
#
_symmetry.space_group_name_H-M   'P 1'
#
loop_
_entity.id
_entity.type
_entity.pdbx_description
1 polymer ?
#
loop_
_entity_poly.entity_id
_entity_poly.type
_entity_poly.pdbx_seq_one_letter_code
_entity_poly.pdbx_strand_id
1 'polypeptide(L)'
;MPLAAVAAGLLLLLALTMQALALQERAQTAALERLRREEDLLVSAAHHLLAVLNEAHPCLLALPQTQWATAGIACATPADVVSLTLLVVWSVPVRLLAWSPGADGESAQLDVQLVAGQGRAPRHGRFAVRLTGAPAQAVDLRSREPGGLEP
;
A
#
# COMPACT_ATOMS: atom_id res chain seq x y z
N MET A 1 -35.64 0.77 -51.73
CA MET A 1 -34.38 1.21 -51.09
C MET A 1 -34.43 1.39 -49.55
N PRO A 2 -35.32 0.77 -48.74
CA PRO A 2 -35.25 0.92 -47.26
C PRO A 2 -34.28 -0.08 -46.58
N LEU A 3 -34.01 -1.23 -47.21
CA LEU A 3 -33.18 -2.29 -46.62
C LEU A 3 -31.71 -1.89 -46.47
N ALA A 4 -31.17 -1.09 -47.39
CA ALA A 4 -29.79 -0.60 -47.32
C ALA A 4 -29.55 0.32 -46.11
N ALA A 5 -30.53 1.15 -45.76
CA ALA A 5 -30.44 2.06 -44.62
C ALA A 5 -30.47 1.28 -43.28
N VAL A 6 -31.31 0.24 -43.19
CA VAL A 6 -31.37 -0.64 -42.01
C VAL A 6 -30.06 -1.41 -41.83
N ALA A 7 -29.52 -1.98 -42.91
CA ALA A 7 -28.25 -2.69 -42.88
C ALA A 7 -27.09 -1.78 -42.46
N ALA A 8 -27.00 -0.57 -43.02
CA ALA A 8 -26.00 0.42 -42.61
C ALA A 8 -26.14 0.83 -41.13
N GLY A 9 -27.38 1.02 -40.66
CA GLY A 9 -27.65 1.34 -39.26
C GLY A 9 -27.21 0.23 -38.29
N LEU A 10 -27.49 -1.03 -38.62
CA LEU A 10 -27.05 -2.18 -37.82
C LEU A 10 -25.53 -2.31 -37.78
N LEU A 11 -24.85 -2.09 -38.92
CA LEU A 11 -23.39 -2.11 -38.98
C LEU A 11 -22.77 -0.99 -38.13
N LEU A 12 -23.34 0.20 -38.15
CA LEU A 12 -22.89 1.31 -37.30
C LEU A 12 -23.08 0.99 -35.82
N LEU A 13 -24.24 0.46 -35.43
CA LEU A 13 -24.51 0.07 -34.04
C LEU A 13 -23.53 -1.01 -33.56
N LEU A 14 -23.26 -2.02 -34.39
CA LEU A 14 -22.28 -3.07 -34.09
C LEU A 14 -20.86 -2.51 -33.96
N ALA A 15 -20.48 -1.54 -34.81
CA ALA A 15 -19.18 -0.89 -34.72
C ALA A 15 -19.05 -0.07 -33.42
N LEU A 16 -20.09 0.68 -33.03
CA LEU A 16 -20.08 1.45 -31.79
C LEU A 16 -20.04 0.55 -30.55
N THR A 17 -20.77 -0.57 -30.53
CA THR A 17 -20.73 -1.48 -29.37
C THR A 17 -19.35 -2.13 -29.21
N MET A 18 -18.70 -2.52 -30.30
CA MET A 18 -17.32 -3.04 -30.28
C MET A 18 -16.32 -1.98 -29.77
N GLN A 19 -16.46 -0.72 -30.21
CA GLN A 19 -15.60 0.38 -29.74
C GLN A 19 -15.82 0.68 -28.25
N ALA A 20 -17.07 0.68 -27.79
CA ALA A 20 -17.39 0.89 -26.38
C ALA A 20 -16.83 -0.23 -25.49
N LEU A 21 -16.95 -1.49 -25.92
CA LEU A 21 -16.37 -2.64 -25.22
C LEU A 21 -14.85 -2.55 -25.13
N ALA A 22 -14.17 -2.19 -26.23
CA ALA A 22 -12.71 -2.03 -26.23
C ALA A 22 -12.24 -0.91 -25.29
N LEU A 23 -12.98 0.20 -25.20
CA LEU A 23 -12.69 1.28 -24.25
C LEU A 23 -12.92 0.84 -22.81
N GLN A 24 -14.00 0.10 -22.55
CA GLN A 24 -14.29 -0.44 -21.22
C GLN A 24 -13.21 -1.44 -20.76
N GLU A 25 -12.73 -2.31 -21.65
CA GLU A 25 -11.64 -3.24 -21.36
C GLU A 25 -10.33 -2.48 -21.03
N ARG A 26 -10.01 -1.44 -21.80
CA ARG A 26 -8.85 -0.57 -21.52
C ARG A 26 -8.97 0.15 -20.18
N ALA A 27 -10.16 0.63 -19.84
CA ALA A 27 -10.40 1.27 -18.56
C ALA A 27 -10.22 0.28 -17.39
N GLN A 28 -10.71 -0.95 -17.54
CA GLN A 28 -10.54 -2.00 -16.54
C GLN A 28 -9.08 -2.43 -16.37
N THR A 29 -8.37 -2.66 -17.47
CA THR A 29 -6.94 -3.02 -17.43
C THR A 29 -6.10 -1.92 -16.80
N ALA A 30 -6.33 -0.65 -17.16
CA ALA A 30 -5.66 0.48 -16.52
C ALA A 30 -5.95 0.58 -15.01
N ALA A 31 -7.19 0.29 -14.59
CA ALA A 31 -7.53 0.24 -13.17
C ALA A 31 -6.79 -0.89 -12.44
N LEU A 32 -6.72 -2.09 -13.01
CA LEU A 32 -5.99 -3.22 -12.43
C LEU A 32 -4.49 -2.95 -12.33
N GLU A 33 -3.88 -2.39 -13.37
CA GLU A 33 -2.47 -1.98 -13.31
C GLU A 33 -2.21 -0.95 -12.21
N ARG A 34 -3.13 0.02 -12.07
CA ARG A 34 -3.02 1.03 -11.02
C ARG A 34 -3.06 0.40 -9.63
N LEU A 35 -3.95 -0.57 -9.40
CA LEU A 35 -4.04 -1.29 -8.12
C LEU A 35 -2.75 -2.06 -7.83
N ARG A 36 -2.24 -2.82 -8.81
CA ARG A 36 -0.97 -3.56 -8.65
C ARG A 36 0.19 -2.63 -8.31
N ARG A 37 0.30 -1.48 -8.99
CA ARG A 37 1.32 -0.47 -8.67
C ARG A 37 1.17 0.06 -7.24
N GLU A 38 -0.05 0.26 -6.75
CA GLU A 38 -0.28 0.69 -5.36
C GLU A 38 0.15 -0.39 -4.35
N GLU A 39 -0.13 -1.66 -4.64
CA GLU A 39 0.30 -2.80 -3.82
C GLU A 39 1.82 -2.94 -3.80
N ASP A 40 2.48 -2.87 -4.96
CA ASP A 40 3.94 -2.92 -5.07
C ASP A 40 4.61 -1.79 -4.28
N LEU A 41 4.02 -0.57 -4.32
CA LEU A 41 4.48 0.56 -3.53
C LEU A 41 4.34 0.31 -2.02
N LEU A 42 3.22 -0.27 -1.57
CA LEU A 42 3.02 -0.62 -0.16
C LEU A 42 4.03 -1.68 0.30
N VAL A 43 4.22 -2.74 -0.48
CA VAL A 43 5.19 -3.81 -0.20
C VAL A 43 6.59 -3.21 -0.07
N SER A 44 6.97 -2.37 -1.02
CA SER A 44 8.30 -1.77 -1.04
C SER A 44 8.49 -0.78 0.10
N ALA A 45 7.45 -0.04 0.47
CA ALA A 45 7.52 0.85 1.62
C ALA A 45 7.64 0.09 2.94
N ALA A 46 6.95 -1.05 3.08
CA ALA A 46 7.11 -1.93 4.24
C ALA A 46 8.55 -2.45 4.34
N HIS A 47 9.12 -2.95 3.25
CA HIS A 47 10.51 -3.40 3.21
C HIS A 47 11.50 -2.27 3.48
N HIS A 48 11.28 -1.09 2.91
CA HIS A 48 12.15 0.07 3.14
C HIS A 48 12.13 0.51 4.61
N LEU A 49 10.93 0.58 5.22
CA LEU A 49 10.78 0.92 6.63
C LEU A 49 11.48 -0.12 7.53
N LEU A 50 11.31 -1.41 7.23
CA LEU A 50 12.02 -2.47 7.96
C LEU A 50 13.53 -2.39 7.77
N ALA A 51 14.03 -2.05 6.57
CA ALA A 51 15.46 -1.86 6.35
C ALA A 51 16.01 -0.73 7.24
N VAL A 52 15.34 0.43 7.26
CA VAL A 52 15.73 1.56 8.13
C VAL A 52 15.69 1.17 9.61
N LEU A 53 14.64 0.46 10.06
CA LEU A 53 14.56 -0.01 11.44
C LEU A 53 15.67 -1.02 11.77
N ASN A 54 15.96 -1.98 10.91
CA ASN A 54 17.02 -2.97 11.14
C ASN A 54 18.42 -2.32 11.18
N GLU A 55 18.69 -1.36 10.29
CA GLU A 55 20.02 -0.78 10.13
C GLU A 55 20.31 0.35 11.13
N ALA A 56 19.38 1.28 11.29
CA ALA A 56 19.61 2.49 12.08
C ALA A 56 19.08 2.38 13.52
N HIS A 57 17.96 1.69 13.73
CA HIS A 57 17.25 1.68 15.02
C HIS A 57 16.76 0.30 15.44
N PRO A 58 17.63 -0.73 15.52
CA PRO A 58 17.22 -2.12 15.73
C PRO A 58 16.49 -2.34 17.05
N CYS A 59 16.73 -1.50 18.06
CA CYS A 59 16.02 -1.60 19.33
C CYS A 59 14.50 -1.32 19.20
N LEU A 60 14.10 -0.51 18.21
CA LEU A 60 12.71 -0.08 18.06
C LEU A 60 11.85 -1.23 17.55
N LEU A 61 12.47 -2.25 16.93
CA LEU A 61 11.79 -3.47 16.50
C LEU A 61 11.12 -4.20 17.67
N ALA A 62 11.73 -4.16 18.86
CA ALA A 62 11.21 -4.82 20.06
C ALA A 62 10.13 -4.00 20.79
N LEU A 63 9.91 -2.74 20.40
CA LEU A 63 8.98 -1.84 21.07
C LEU A 63 7.79 -1.53 20.17
N PRO A 64 6.55 -1.50 20.69
CA PRO A 64 5.41 -0.98 19.93
C PRO A 64 5.59 0.51 19.64
N GLN A 65 5.04 0.99 18.52
CA GLN A 65 5.20 2.37 18.05
C GLN A 65 4.82 3.40 19.12
N THR A 66 3.79 3.12 19.92
CA THR A 66 3.31 3.98 21.00
C THR A 66 4.35 4.25 22.08
N GLN A 67 5.37 3.39 22.18
CA GLN A 67 6.46 3.49 23.16
C GLN A 67 7.75 4.05 22.56
N TRP A 68 7.82 4.30 21.25
CA TRP A 68 9.03 4.82 20.61
C TRP A 68 9.43 6.20 21.16
N ALA A 69 8.45 7.07 21.43
CA ALA A 69 8.70 8.42 21.95
C ALA A 69 9.08 8.46 23.44
N THR A 70 8.99 7.35 24.18
CA THR A 70 9.28 7.29 25.62
C THR A 70 10.38 6.29 25.93
N ALA A 71 10.14 5.01 25.66
CA ALA A 71 11.11 3.93 25.87
C ALA A 71 12.17 3.84 24.75
N GLY A 72 11.86 4.34 23.55
CA GLY A 72 12.77 4.33 22.40
C GLY A 72 13.80 5.47 22.36
N ILE A 73 13.74 6.44 23.28
CA ILE A 73 14.60 7.64 23.26
C ILE A 73 16.10 7.31 23.34
N ALA A 74 16.46 6.20 24.00
CA ALA A 74 17.85 5.77 24.11
C ALA A 74 18.46 5.29 22.77
N CYS A 75 17.65 5.15 21.73
CA CYS A 75 18.02 4.47 20.49
C CYS A 75 17.63 5.24 19.23
N ALA A 76 16.66 6.14 19.32
CA ALA A 76 16.31 7.05 18.26
C ALA A 76 16.02 8.41 18.87
N THR A 77 16.50 9.48 18.23
CA THR A 77 16.13 10.83 18.64
C THR A 77 14.65 11.08 18.31
N PRO A 78 14.01 12.09 18.94
CA PRO A 78 12.64 12.46 18.57
C PRO A 78 12.49 12.81 17.08
N ALA A 79 13.54 13.38 16.46
CA ALA A 79 13.55 13.68 15.04
C ALA A 79 13.54 12.40 14.18
N ASP A 80 14.30 11.39 14.57
CA ASP A 80 14.33 10.09 13.89
C ASP A 80 12.96 9.41 13.97
N VAL A 81 12.31 9.41 15.14
CA VAL A 81 10.95 8.86 15.32
C VAL A 81 9.92 9.56 14.43
N VAL A 82 10.02 10.88 14.28
CA VAL A 82 9.16 11.63 13.35
C VAL A 82 9.44 11.23 11.90
N SER A 83 10.71 11.06 11.52
CA SER A 83 11.10 10.62 10.17
C SER A 83 10.59 9.21 9.84
N LEU A 84 10.56 8.30 10.82
CA LEU A 84 10.00 6.95 10.69
C LEU A 84 8.46 6.94 10.59
N THR A 85 7.80 8.02 10.99
CA THR A 85 6.33 8.13 10.92
C THR A 85 5.87 8.55 9.52
N LEU A 86 6.68 9.32 8.79
CA LEU A 86 6.39 9.79 7.45
C LEU A 86 7.63 9.67 6.56
N LEU A 87 7.66 8.62 5.75
CA LEU A 87 8.75 8.33 4.82
C LEU A 87 8.36 8.70 3.40
N VAL A 88 9.37 8.86 2.54
CA VAL A 88 9.17 9.02 1.10
C VAL A 88 9.84 7.85 0.40
N VAL A 89 9.04 7.03 -0.27
CA VAL A 89 9.50 5.86 -1.02
C VAL A 89 9.24 6.13 -2.50
N TRP A 90 10.32 6.26 -3.28
CA TRP A 90 10.24 6.63 -4.71
C TRP A 90 9.39 7.87 -4.99
N SER A 91 9.59 8.92 -4.21
CA SER A 91 8.83 10.18 -4.28
C SER A 91 7.34 10.05 -3.90
N VAL A 92 6.91 8.91 -3.36
CA VAL A 92 5.56 8.71 -2.83
C VAL A 92 5.61 8.80 -1.30
N PRO A 93 4.89 9.75 -0.69
CA PRO A 93 4.80 9.82 0.77
C PRO A 93 4.02 8.63 1.33
N VAL A 94 4.64 7.96 2.31
CA VAL A 94 4.09 6.82 3.04
C VAL A 94 4.09 7.13 4.52
N ARG A 95 2.95 6.89 5.17
CA ARG A 95 2.79 7.06 6.61
C ARG A 95 2.83 5.70 7.30
N LEU A 96 3.62 5.60 8.36
CA LEU A 96 3.51 4.50 9.32
C LEU A 96 2.27 4.73 10.19
N LEU A 97 1.33 3.80 10.16
CA LEU A 97 0.12 3.86 10.97
C LEU A 97 0.29 3.15 12.31
N ALA A 98 0.86 1.95 12.29
CA ALA A 98 1.09 1.15 13.48
C ALA A 98 2.32 0.25 13.31
N TRP A 99 3.09 0.09 14.38
CA TRP A 99 4.04 -0.99 14.56
C TRP A 99 3.77 -1.70 15.88
N SER A 100 3.54 -3.00 15.84
CA SER A 100 3.28 -3.83 17.01
C SER A 100 4.09 -5.12 16.95
N PRO A 101 5.14 -5.28 17.77
CA PRO A 101 5.77 -6.59 17.95
C PRO A 101 4.78 -7.58 18.57
N GLY A 102 4.90 -8.84 18.17
CA GLY A 102 4.17 -9.96 18.74
C GLY A 102 4.67 -10.30 20.14
N ALA A 103 3.81 -10.91 20.95
CA ALA A 103 4.17 -11.32 22.31
C ALA A 103 5.26 -12.41 22.35
N ASP A 104 5.43 -13.13 21.24
CA ASP A 104 6.47 -14.13 21.03
C ASP A 104 7.87 -13.50 20.80
N GLY A 105 7.94 -12.21 20.44
CA GLY A 105 9.19 -11.55 20.05
C GLY A 105 9.75 -12.01 18.69
N GLU A 106 9.04 -12.90 18.00
CA GLU A 106 9.45 -13.50 16.74
C GLU A 106 8.63 -13.00 15.54
N SER A 107 7.44 -12.46 15.83
CA SER A 107 6.55 -11.88 14.85
C SER A 107 6.27 -10.41 15.17
N ALA A 108 5.81 -9.66 14.18
CA ALA A 108 5.31 -8.30 14.36
C ALA A 108 4.25 -7.98 13.31
N GLN A 109 3.49 -6.93 13.56
CA GLN A 109 2.52 -6.37 12.63
C GLN A 109 2.92 -4.93 12.28
N LEU A 110 2.92 -4.65 10.99
CA LEU A 110 3.26 -3.35 10.42
C LEU A 110 2.08 -2.83 9.59
N ASP A 111 1.49 -1.72 9.99
CA ASP A 111 0.46 -1.04 9.22
C ASP A 111 1.02 0.23 8.60
N VAL A 112 0.89 0.36 7.28
CA VAL A 112 1.36 1.52 6.50
C VAL A 112 0.26 2.04 5.58
N GLN A 113 0.35 3.33 5.26
CA GLN A 113 -0.59 4.03 4.38
C GLN A 113 0.14 4.81 3.31
N LEU A 114 -0.26 4.62 2.06
CA LEU A 114 0.06 5.57 0.99
C LEU A 114 -0.73 6.85 1.24
N VAL A 115 -0.03 7.97 1.42
CA VAL A 115 -0.68 9.26 1.59
C VAL A 115 -1.34 9.64 0.26
N ALA A 116 -2.62 10.01 0.34
CA ALA A 116 -3.40 10.40 -0.81
C ALA A 116 -2.74 11.57 -1.56
N GLY A 117 -2.45 11.37 -2.86
CA GLY A 117 -2.14 12.44 -3.81
C GLY A 117 -3.40 12.87 -4.56
N GLN A 118 -3.35 14.03 -5.24
CA GLN A 118 -4.47 14.66 -5.97
C GLN A 118 -5.51 13.66 -6.54
N GLY A 119 -6.67 13.55 -5.89
CA GLY A 119 -7.80 12.72 -6.34
C GLY A 119 -7.68 11.20 -6.11
N ARG A 120 -6.68 10.73 -5.36
CA ARG A 120 -6.47 9.31 -5.02
C ARG A 120 -6.96 9.05 -3.60
N ALA A 121 -7.78 8.01 -3.41
CA ALA A 121 -8.10 7.55 -2.07
C ALA A 121 -6.81 7.05 -1.37
N PRO A 122 -6.65 7.30 -0.06
CA PRO A 122 -5.53 6.72 0.67
C PRO A 122 -5.64 5.19 0.67
N ARG A 123 -4.51 4.49 0.54
CA ARG A 123 -4.47 3.01 0.56
C ARG A 123 -3.72 2.52 1.77
N HIS A 124 -4.26 1.49 2.41
CA HIS A 124 -3.71 0.88 3.62
C HIS A 124 -3.19 -0.53 3.32
N GLY A 125 -2.00 -0.83 3.80
CA GLY A 125 -1.41 -2.16 3.79
C GLY A 125 -1.05 -2.58 5.20
N ARG A 126 -1.45 -3.78 5.58
CA ARG A 126 -1.08 -4.43 6.84
C ARG A 126 -0.17 -5.60 6.54
N PHE A 127 0.97 -5.66 7.20
CA PHE A 127 2.01 -6.63 6.95
C PHE A 127 2.27 -7.48 8.18
N ALA A 128 2.27 -8.80 8.01
CA ALA A 128 2.91 -9.69 8.97
C ALA A 128 4.42 -9.63 8.76
N VAL A 129 5.17 -9.41 9.84
CA VAL A 129 6.62 -9.29 9.84
C VAL A 129 7.20 -10.41 10.67
N ARG A 130 8.27 -11.04 10.16
CA ARG A 130 9.07 -12.01 10.90
C ARG A 130 10.31 -11.32 11.43
N LEU A 131 10.51 -11.39 12.74
CA LEU A 131 11.67 -10.85 13.46
C LEU A 131 12.76 -11.93 13.64
N THR A 132 12.43 -13.21 13.51
CA THR A 132 13.39 -14.32 13.58
C THR A 132 14.23 -14.44 12.30
N GLY A 133 15.55 -14.32 12.47
CA GLY A 133 16.53 -14.37 11.37
C GLY A 133 16.79 -13.00 10.78
N ALA A 134 17.70 -12.24 11.40
CA ALA A 134 18.06 -10.90 10.96
C ALA A 134 18.49 -10.88 9.47
N PRO A 135 18.00 -9.90 8.67
CA PRO A 135 17.13 -8.78 9.05
C PRO A 135 15.64 -9.14 9.12
N ALA A 136 14.84 -8.39 9.89
CA ALA A 136 13.38 -8.56 9.93
C ALA A 136 12.73 -8.36 8.55
N GLN A 137 11.77 -9.21 8.17
CA GLN A 137 11.19 -9.23 6.81
C GLN A 137 9.66 -9.18 6.83
N ALA A 138 9.07 -8.42 5.91
CA ALA A 138 7.63 -8.43 5.66
C ALA A 138 7.26 -9.65 4.81
N VAL A 139 6.27 -10.43 5.25
CA VAL A 139 5.96 -11.75 4.67
C VAL A 139 4.61 -11.78 3.95
N ASP A 140 3.60 -11.08 4.48
CA ASP A 140 2.23 -11.17 3.96
C ASP A 140 1.59 -9.78 3.91
N LEU A 141 1.09 -9.36 2.75
CA LEU A 141 0.32 -8.13 2.58
C LEU A 141 -1.17 -8.44 2.70
N ARG A 142 -1.82 -7.82 3.67
CA ARG A 142 -3.27 -7.74 3.77
C ARG A 142 -3.70 -6.32 3.46
N SER A 143 -4.22 -6.10 2.26
CA SER A 143 -4.81 -4.82 1.88
C SER A 143 -6.10 -4.61 2.66
N ARG A 144 -6.19 -3.51 3.43
CA ARG A 144 -7.46 -3.08 4.03
C ARG A 144 -8.04 -1.98 3.15
N GLU A 145 -9.28 -2.15 2.69
CA GLU A 145 -9.95 -1.05 2.00
C GLU A 145 -10.22 0.10 2.98
N PRO A 146 -10.00 1.36 2.55
CA PRO A 146 -10.26 2.53 3.39
C PRO A 146 -11.77 2.72 3.52
N GLY A 147 -12.39 2.08 4.52
CA GLY A 147 -13.83 2.21 4.77
C GLY A 147 -14.53 0.99 5.37
N GLY A 148 -13.84 -0.12 5.60
CA GLY A 148 -14.42 -1.26 6.31
C GLY A 148 -14.60 -0.95 7.79
N LEU A 149 -15.79 -0.44 8.17
CA LEU A 149 -16.34 -0.59 9.51
C LEU A 149 -16.12 -2.04 9.95
N GLU A 150 -15.35 -2.26 11.02
CA GLU A 150 -15.40 -3.53 11.73
C GLU A 150 -16.82 -3.71 12.31
N PRO A 151 -17.41 -4.91 12.23
CA PRO A 151 -18.69 -5.23 12.86
C PRO A 151 -18.60 -5.23 14.39
#